data_AF-A0A034WAN2-F1
#
_entry.id   AF-A0A034WAN2-F1
#
_cell.length_a   1.000
_cell.length_b   1.000
_cell.length_c   1.000
_cell.angle_alpha   90.00
_cell.angle_beta   90.00
_cell.angle_gamma   90.00
#
_symmetry.space_group_name_H-M   'P 1'
#
loop_
_entity.id
_entity.type
_entity.pdbx_description
1 polymer ?
#
loop_
_entity_poly.entity_id
_entity_poly.type
_entity_poly.pdbx_seq_one_letter_code
_entity_poly.pdbx_strand_id
1 'polypeptide(L)'
;TGKSAVITSNLNALPKHTNLVNIVNFSARTSAQLVQETIMSKLDRRRKGVYGPPLGKRCLIFCDDVAMPSKDTYGSQPPLELIRQWLDHGYWSDLVDTTKIELVDMSFVGAMGMPGGSNFIFPRFYRHTFLVSVDSFEDSTIIKIFTAIGDWHFAKDYPEKVALLARGLAEAMVNVYRQALRVFLPTPAKSHYTFSLRDITRVFQGIVLVPAKRLQEVEKLGRLWAHETYRVFYDRLIEKRDRDALLDMVSNACKTNIRFPLEQAFADRMADPSAKVSDDDLRNLFYGNYLEPDADPKIYDEVESYDKLEKLMHYYLRDYNTFSHTPMDLVLFRFAIEHISRVSRVLQMPRGNMLMVGMGGSGRRSPCRLPASTGRCRPT
;
A
#
# COMPACT_ATOMS: atom_id res chain seq x y z
N THR A 1 -2.75 10.05 -5.78
CA THR A 1 -3.98 10.79 -6.14
C THR A 1 -5.26 10.04 -5.80
N GLY A 2 -5.28 8.74 -5.48
CA GLY A 2 -6.51 8.08 -5.01
C GLY A 2 -7.60 7.87 -6.08
N LYS A 3 -7.30 8.15 -7.36
CA LYS A 3 -8.23 8.08 -8.49
C LYS A 3 -9.00 6.76 -8.56
N SER A 4 -8.28 5.63 -8.59
CA SER A 4 -8.89 4.30 -8.67
C SER A 4 -9.81 4.02 -7.49
N ALA A 5 -9.46 4.49 -6.28
CA ALA A 5 -10.30 4.30 -5.09
C ALA A 5 -11.61 5.12 -5.18
N VAL A 6 -11.54 6.38 -5.62
CA VAL A 6 -12.72 7.23 -5.81
C VAL A 6 -13.64 6.68 -6.89
N ILE A 7 -13.09 6.31 -8.05
CA ILE A 7 -13.87 5.77 -9.16
C ILE A 7 -14.51 4.43 -8.76
N THR A 8 -13.74 3.52 -8.17
CA THR A 8 -14.27 2.22 -7.71
C THR A 8 -15.35 2.39 -6.64
N SER A 9 -15.18 3.34 -5.71
CA SER A 9 -16.19 3.64 -4.69
C SER A 9 -17.49 4.12 -5.32
N ASN A 10 -17.42 5.07 -6.25
CA ASN A 10 -18.61 5.58 -6.96
C ASN A 10 -19.28 4.50 -7.81
N LEU A 11 -18.51 3.69 -8.52
CA LEU A 11 -19.04 2.58 -9.32
C LEU A 11 -19.75 1.53 -8.44
N ASN A 12 -19.20 1.22 -7.27
CA ASN A 12 -19.84 0.27 -6.34
C ASN A 12 -21.09 0.84 -5.65
N ALA A 13 -21.20 2.17 -5.53
CA ALA A 13 -22.36 2.85 -4.98
C ALA A 13 -23.54 2.92 -5.97
N LEU A 14 -23.30 2.66 -7.26
CA LEU A 14 -24.37 2.66 -8.27
C LEU A 14 -25.38 1.54 -8.03
N PRO A 15 -26.66 1.75 -8.36
CA PRO A 15 -27.68 0.73 -8.16
C PRO A 15 -27.40 -0.54 -9.00
N LYS A 16 -27.21 -1.67 -8.32
CA LYS A 16 -26.88 -2.98 -8.93
C LYS A 16 -28.00 -3.59 -9.78
N HIS A 17 -29.23 -3.09 -9.61
CA HIS A 17 -30.38 -3.53 -10.40
C HIS A 17 -30.37 -2.92 -11.80
N THR A 18 -29.79 -1.73 -11.99
CA THR A 18 -29.66 -1.06 -13.30
C THR A 18 -28.25 -1.13 -13.87
N ASN A 19 -27.22 -1.31 -13.05
CA ASN A 19 -25.83 -1.24 -13.49
C ASN A 19 -25.07 -2.54 -13.21
N LEU A 20 -24.32 -3.00 -14.21
CA LEU A 20 -23.31 -4.04 -14.10
C LEU A 20 -21.93 -3.37 -14.22
N VAL A 21 -21.06 -3.56 -13.24
CA VAL A 21 -19.71 -2.96 -13.28
C VAL A 21 -18.69 -4.03 -13.63
N ASN A 22 -17.88 -3.78 -14.66
CA ASN A 22 -16.76 -4.62 -15.03
C ASN A 22 -15.42 -3.87 -14.86
N ILE A 23 -14.64 -4.24 -13.85
CA ILE A 23 -13.33 -3.64 -13.57
C ILE A 23 -12.24 -4.49 -14.24
N VAL A 24 -11.42 -3.86 -15.08
CA VAL A 24 -10.29 -4.45 -15.79
C VAL A 24 -9.03 -3.68 -15.44
N ASN A 25 -8.04 -4.35 -14.86
CA ASN A 25 -6.75 -3.73 -14.54
C ASN A 25 -5.77 -4.02 -15.66
N PHE A 26 -5.18 -2.98 -16.27
CA PHE A 26 -4.16 -3.17 -17.27
C PHE A 26 -2.77 -3.35 -16.66
N SER A 27 -1.97 -4.12 -17.38
CA SER A 27 -0.58 -4.40 -17.10
C SER A 27 0.21 -4.27 -18.40
N ALA A 28 1.54 -4.20 -18.29
CA ALA A 28 2.41 -4.19 -19.47
C ALA A 28 2.21 -5.42 -20.38
N ARG A 29 1.75 -6.55 -19.83
CA ARG A 29 1.55 -7.82 -20.57
C ARG A 29 0.09 -8.09 -20.95
N THR A 30 -0.81 -7.16 -20.68
CA THR A 30 -2.22 -7.33 -21.04
C THR A 30 -2.35 -7.40 -22.55
N SER A 31 -2.91 -8.50 -23.07
CA SER A 31 -3.17 -8.70 -24.50
C SER A 31 -4.59 -8.27 -24.88
N ALA A 32 -4.83 -8.00 -26.17
CA ALA A 32 -6.17 -7.69 -26.66
C ALA A 32 -7.15 -8.85 -26.40
N GLN A 33 -6.70 -10.10 -26.62
CA GLN A 33 -7.47 -11.29 -26.32
C GLN A 33 -7.92 -11.36 -24.85
N LEU A 34 -7.00 -11.12 -23.91
CA LEU A 34 -7.33 -11.14 -22.48
C LEU A 34 -8.38 -10.07 -22.14
N VAL A 35 -8.31 -8.89 -22.75
CA VAL A 35 -9.30 -7.81 -22.55
C VAL A 35 -10.66 -8.23 -23.09
N GLN A 36 -10.71 -8.80 -24.30
CA GLN A 36 -11.94 -9.30 -24.91
C GLN A 36 -12.58 -10.39 -24.03
N GLU A 37 -11.82 -11.41 -23.64
CA GLU A 37 -12.30 -12.50 -22.78
C GLU A 37 -12.80 -11.99 -21.42
N THR A 38 -12.05 -11.08 -20.78
CA THR A 38 -12.43 -10.51 -19.48
C THR A 38 -13.73 -9.70 -19.58
N ILE A 39 -13.90 -8.93 -20.65
CA ILE A 39 -15.12 -8.13 -20.85
C ILE A 39 -16.30 -9.05 -21.17
N MET A 40 -16.12 -9.98 -22.10
CA MET A 40 -17.16 -10.92 -22.55
C MET A 40 -17.60 -11.88 -21.44
N SER A 41 -16.71 -12.24 -20.49
CA SER A 41 -17.03 -13.14 -19.37
C SER A 41 -18.18 -12.67 -18.49
N LYS A 42 -18.52 -11.37 -18.51
CA LYS A 42 -19.61 -10.77 -17.73
C LYS A 42 -20.82 -10.38 -18.58
N LEU A 43 -20.80 -10.63 -19.88
CA LEU A 43 -21.89 -10.30 -20.79
C LEU A 43 -22.69 -11.55 -21.12
N ASP A 44 -24.00 -11.37 -21.23
CA ASP A 44 -24.92 -12.39 -21.68
C ASP A 44 -25.13 -12.28 -23.19
N ARG A 45 -25.29 -13.44 -23.82
CA ARG A 45 -25.68 -13.51 -25.22
C ARG A 45 -27.17 -13.21 -25.36
N ARG A 46 -27.51 -12.09 -26.01
CA ARG A 46 -28.91 -11.68 -26.29
C ARG A 46 -29.51 -12.49 -27.44
N ARG A 47 -28.76 -12.56 -28.54
CA ARG A 47 -29.09 -13.26 -29.78
C ARG A 47 -27.79 -13.64 -30.50
N LYS A 48 -27.86 -14.36 -31.62
CA LYS A 48 -26.64 -14.73 -32.38
C LYS A 48 -25.85 -13.47 -32.76
N GLY A 49 -24.59 -13.41 -32.32
CA GLY A 49 -23.69 -12.28 -32.59
C GLY A 49 -23.94 -11.00 -31.78
N VAL A 50 -24.85 -10.98 -30.80
CA VAL A 50 -25.11 -9.77 -29.98
C VAL A 50 -24.99 -10.08 -28.49
N TYR A 51 -24.15 -9.31 -27.81
CA TYR A 51 -23.80 -9.47 -26.41
C TYR A 51 -24.06 -8.17 -25.64
N GLY A 52 -24.51 -8.30 -24.41
CA GLY A 52 -24.77 -7.17 -23.53
C GLY A 52 -24.97 -7.64 -22.10
N PRO A 53 -25.13 -6.72 -21.14
CA PRO A 53 -25.48 -7.08 -19.76
C PRO A 53 -26.88 -7.75 -19.70
N PRO A 54 -27.30 -8.28 -18.54
CA PRO A 54 -28.68 -8.76 -18.32
C PRO A 54 -29.76 -7.74 -18.75
N LEU A 55 -30.97 -8.21 -19.07
CA LEU A 55 -32.05 -7.34 -19.59
C LEU A 55 -32.36 -6.23 -18.58
N GLY A 56 -32.47 -4.98 -19.07
CA GLY A 56 -32.73 -3.81 -18.24
C GLY A 56 -31.51 -3.23 -17.51
N LYS A 57 -30.31 -3.78 -17.73
CA LYS A 57 -29.05 -3.25 -17.15
C LYS A 57 -28.17 -2.56 -18.18
N ARG A 58 -27.30 -1.67 -17.72
CA ARG A 58 -26.18 -1.11 -18.49
C ARG A 58 -24.85 -1.60 -17.90
N CYS A 59 -23.89 -1.93 -18.76
CA CYS A 59 -22.55 -2.38 -18.35
C CYS A 59 -21.57 -1.21 -18.36
N LEU A 60 -20.96 -0.92 -17.22
CA LEU A 60 -19.89 0.06 -17.09
C LEU A 60 -18.55 -0.66 -17.05
N ILE A 61 -17.75 -0.52 -18.09
CA ILE A 61 -16.39 -1.03 -18.14
C ILE A 61 -15.46 0.02 -17.55
N PHE A 62 -14.82 -0.30 -16.44
CA PHE A 62 -13.78 0.51 -15.85
C PHE A 62 -12.40 -0.11 -16.11
N CYS A 63 -11.57 0.58 -16.88
CA CYS A 63 -10.18 0.20 -17.13
C CYS A 63 -9.23 1.04 -16.27
N ASP A 64 -8.51 0.42 -15.35
CA ASP A 64 -7.46 1.07 -14.56
C ASP A 64 -6.11 0.96 -15.26
N ASP A 65 -5.26 1.98 -15.08
CA ASP A 65 -3.95 2.11 -15.72
C ASP A 65 -3.96 1.95 -17.26
N VAL A 66 -4.86 2.67 -17.94
CA VAL A 66 -5.08 2.58 -19.39
C VAL A 66 -3.81 2.77 -20.23
N ALA A 67 -2.85 3.58 -19.75
CA ALA A 67 -1.59 3.84 -20.47
C ALA A 67 -0.52 2.75 -20.33
N MET A 68 -0.74 1.73 -19.48
CA MET A 68 0.27 0.74 -19.12
C MET A 68 0.58 -0.35 -20.19
N PRO A 69 -0.35 -0.80 -21.05
CA PRO A 69 -0.06 -1.86 -22.01
C PRO A 69 1.16 -1.57 -22.90
N SER A 70 2.00 -2.58 -23.11
CA SER A 70 3.21 -2.44 -23.93
C SER A 70 2.86 -2.14 -25.39
N LYS A 71 3.69 -1.31 -26.01
CA LYS A 71 3.65 -1.07 -27.46
C LYS A 71 4.21 -2.28 -28.21
N ASP A 72 3.63 -2.60 -29.36
CA ASP A 72 4.19 -3.57 -30.30
C ASP A 72 5.38 -2.98 -31.09
N THR A 73 5.96 -3.78 -31.98
CA THR A 73 7.08 -3.37 -32.85
C THR A 73 6.77 -2.12 -33.69
N TYR A 74 5.49 -1.88 -33.99
CA TYR A 74 5.01 -0.76 -34.79
C TYR A 74 4.51 0.40 -33.93
N GLY A 75 4.69 0.32 -32.61
CA GLY A 75 4.29 1.34 -31.64
C GLY A 75 2.83 1.27 -31.20
N SER A 76 2.00 0.42 -31.79
CA SER A 76 0.57 0.31 -31.45
C SER A 76 0.36 -0.42 -30.12
N GLN A 77 -0.77 -0.16 -29.46
CA GLN A 77 -1.14 -0.82 -28.20
C GLN A 77 -2.41 -1.66 -28.44
N PRO A 78 -2.29 -2.96 -28.77
CA PRO A 78 -3.42 -3.79 -29.18
C PRO A 78 -4.64 -3.76 -28.22
N PRO A 79 -4.48 -3.78 -26.88
CA PRO A 79 -5.62 -3.68 -25.96
C PRO A 79 -6.41 -2.38 -26.11
N LEU A 80 -5.73 -1.26 -26.40
CA LEU A 80 -6.39 0.04 -26.58
C LEU A 80 -7.04 0.15 -27.95
N GLU A 81 -6.43 -0.42 -28.98
CA GLU A 81 -7.02 -0.49 -30.31
C GLU A 81 -8.29 -1.35 -30.33
N LEU A 82 -8.33 -2.43 -29.56
CA LEU A 82 -9.54 -3.24 -29.38
C LEU A 82 -10.67 -2.44 -28.75
N ILE A 83 -10.39 -1.70 -27.66
CA ILE A 83 -11.41 -0.84 -27.04
C ILE A 83 -11.84 0.26 -28.00
N ARG A 84 -10.89 0.87 -28.72
CA ARG A 84 -11.19 1.87 -29.74
C ARG A 84 -12.10 1.31 -30.83
N GLN A 85 -11.85 0.09 -31.32
CA GLN A 85 -12.69 -0.58 -32.31
C GLN A 85 -14.14 -0.66 -31.84
N TRP A 86 -14.37 -1.02 -30.57
CA TRP A 86 -15.71 -1.01 -30.00
C TRP A 86 -16.30 0.40 -29.88
N LEU A 87 -15.52 1.39 -29.44
CA LEU A 87 -16.00 2.78 -29.34
C LEU A 87 -16.34 3.40 -30.69
N ASP A 88 -15.61 3.04 -31.76
CA ASP A 88 -15.83 3.53 -33.12
C ASP A 88 -16.99 2.83 -33.82
N HIS A 89 -17.08 1.50 -33.68
CA HIS A 89 -17.93 0.68 -34.53
C HIS A 89 -19.06 -0.06 -33.79
N GLY A 90 -19.01 -0.14 -32.45
CA GLY A 90 -20.00 -0.86 -31.65
C GLY A 90 -19.89 -2.39 -31.71
N TYR A 91 -18.82 -2.93 -32.29
CA TYR A 91 -18.60 -4.38 -32.39
C TYR A 91 -17.13 -4.77 -32.27
N TRP A 92 -16.91 -6.05 -31.95
CA TRP A 92 -15.63 -6.73 -32.07
C TRP A 92 -15.71 -7.86 -33.09
N SER A 93 -14.56 -8.32 -33.54
CA SER A 93 -14.44 -9.56 -34.31
C SER A 93 -14.17 -10.72 -33.35
N ASP A 94 -14.83 -11.86 -33.57
CA ASP A 94 -14.49 -13.09 -32.88
C ASP A 94 -13.06 -13.53 -33.23
N LEU A 95 -12.33 -14.02 -32.23
CA LEU A 95 -10.93 -14.41 -32.38
C LEU A 95 -10.76 -15.74 -33.12
N VAL A 96 -11.80 -16.57 -33.18
CA VAL A 96 -11.78 -17.91 -33.77
C VAL A 96 -12.30 -17.88 -35.20
N ASP A 97 -13.52 -17.37 -35.41
CA ASP A 97 -14.22 -17.45 -36.69
C ASP A 97 -14.40 -16.10 -37.39
N THR A 98 -13.83 -15.02 -36.83
CA THR A 98 -13.90 -13.64 -37.35
C THR A 98 -15.33 -13.08 -37.49
N THR A 99 -16.32 -13.72 -36.87
CA THR A 99 -17.70 -13.24 -36.92
C THR A 99 -17.88 -11.94 -36.14
N LYS A 100 -18.88 -11.16 -36.53
CA LYS A 100 -19.19 -9.88 -35.88
C LYS A 100 -19.88 -10.12 -34.54
N ILE A 101 -19.30 -9.55 -33.47
CA ILE A 101 -19.82 -9.53 -32.11
C ILE A 101 -20.28 -8.10 -31.79
N GLU A 102 -21.57 -7.83 -31.87
CA GLU A 102 -22.15 -6.53 -31.50
C GLU A 102 -22.28 -6.41 -29.98
N LEU A 103 -21.84 -5.27 -29.45
CA LEU A 103 -21.83 -4.95 -28.03
C LEU A 103 -22.84 -3.85 -27.73
N VAL A 104 -23.87 -4.18 -26.95
CA VAL A 104 -24.99 -3.26 -26.64
C VAL A 104 -25.08 -2.94 -25.16
N ASP A 105 -25.61 -1.75 -24.85
CA ASP A 105 -25.81 -1.25 -23.47
C ASP A 105 -24.54 -1.16 -22.63
N MET A 106 -23.41 -0.81 -23.25
CA MET A 106 -22.10 -0.70 -22.60
C MET A 106 -21.59 0.74 -22.57
N SER A 107 -20.76 1.08 -21.58
CA SER A 107 -20.10 2.39 -21.49
C SER A 107 -18.68 2.25 -20.91
N PHE A 108 -17.77 3.12 -21.35
CA PHE A 108 -16.36 3.06 -21.01
C PHE A 108 -15.97 4.15 -20.00
N VAL A 109 -15.19 3.76 -18.99
CA VAL A 109 -14.52 4.65 -18.04
C VAL A 109 -13.06 4.21 -17.93
N GLY A 110 -12.13 5.15 -18.08
CA GLY A 110 -10.69 4.87 -18.00
C GLY A 110 -10.01 5.74 -16.94
N ALA A 111 -9.04 5.18 -16.22
CA ALA A 111 -8.14 5.93 -15.37
C ALA A 111 -6.68 5.72 -15.80
N MET A 112 -5.86 6.77 -15.72
CA MET A 112 -4.42 6.67 -15.99
C MET A 112 -3.60 7.59 -15.09
N GLY A 113 -2.30 7.27 -14.98
CA GLY A 113 -1.27 8.17 -14.47
C GLY A 113 -1.15 9.45 -15.32
N MET A 114 -0.39 10.44 -14.83
CA MET A 114 -0.10 11.62 -15.63
C MET A 114 0.68 11.22 -16.88
N PRO A 115 0.34 11.75 -18.07
CA PRO A 115 1.10 11.46 -19.29
C PRO A 115 2.57 11.84 -19.13
N GLY A 116 3.48 10.94 -19.52
CA GLY A 116 4.92 11.15 -19.39
C GLY A 116 5.71 9.84 -19.31
N GLY A 117 6.89 9.80 -19.93
CA GLY A 117 7.71 8.59 -20.02
C GLY A 117 7.00 7.48 -20.82
N SER A 118 6.80 6.31 -20.20
CA SER A 118 6.11 5.16 -20.82
C SER A 118 4.58 5.30 -20.87
N ASN A 119 3.99 6.22 -20.10
CA ASN A 119 2.55 6.43 -20.03
C ASN A 119 2.09 7.36 -21.17
N PHE A 120 1.90 6.79 -22.35
CA PHE A 120 1.41 7.50 -23.54
C PHE A 120 0.16 6.82 -24.10
N ILE A 121 -0.84 7.62 -24.46
CA ILE A 121 -2.07 7.16 -25.12
C ILE A 121 -2.25 7.95 -26.41
N PHE A 122 -2.67 7.25 -27.48
CA PHE A 122 -2.88 7.88 -28.77
C PHE A 122 -4.10 8.83 -28.79
N PRO A 123 -4.03 9.98 -29.48
CA PRO A 123 -5.17 10.91 -29.63
C PRO A 123 -6.44 10.28 -30.20
N ARG A 124 -6.29 9.30 -31.11
CA ARG A 124 -7.41 8.55 -31.67
C ARG A 124 -8.22 7.77 -30.64
N PHE A 125 -7.65 7.44 -29.49
CA PHE A 125 -8.36 6.73 -28.43
C PHE A 125 -9.18 7.70 -27.58
N TYR A 126 -8.55 8.74 -27.03
CA TYR A 126 -9.23 9.66 -26.13
C TYR A 126 -10.15 10.68 -26.82
N ARG A 127 -10.18 10.74 -28.16
CA ARG A 127 -11.20 11.53 -28.89
C ARG A 127 -12.65 11.11 -28.55
N HIS A 128 -12.83 9.86 -28.11
CA HIS A 128 -14.14 9.30 -27.73
C HIS A 128 -14.47 9.52 -26.25
N THR A 129 -13.58 10.14 -25.48
CA THR A 129 -13.72 10.26 -24.04
C THR A 129 -13.69 11.71 -23.59
N PHE A 130 -14.37 11.99 -22.48
CA PHE A 130 -14.24 13.25 -21.77
C PHE A 130 -13.10 13.13 -20.75
N LEU A 131 -12.08 13.98 -20.89
CA LEU A 131 -10.91 13.97 -20.01
C LEU A 131 -11.16 14.80 -18.76
N VAL A 132 -11.06 14.16 -17.60
CA VAL A 132 -11.13 14.81 -16.28
C VAL A 132 -9.77 14.68 -15.59
N SER A 133 -9.11 15.82 -15.37
CA SER A 133 -7.85 15.88 -14.65
C SER A 133 -8.10 15.94 -13.15
N VAL A 134 -7.51 15.02 -12.40
CA VAL A 134 -7.53 15.01 -10.93
C VAL A 134 -6.14 15.35 -10.42
N ASP A 135 -6.02 16.52 -9.79
CA ASP A 135 -4.78 16.99 -9.20
C ASP A 135 -4.49 16.31 -7.84
N SER A 136 -3.31 16.58 -7.30
CA SER A 136 -2.95 16.26 -5.93
C SER A 136 -3.87 16.98 -4.94
N PHE A 137 -4.16 16.33 -3.81
CA PHE A 137 -4.95 16.96 -2.75
C PHE A 137 -4.15 18.06 -2.05
N GLU A 138 -4.87 19.10 -1.64
CA GLU A 138 -4.35 20.11 -0.72
C GLU A 138 -4.02 19.50 0.64
N ASP A 139 -3.08 20.13 1.34
CA ASP A 139 -2.68 19.70 2.70
C ASP A 139 -3.86 19.69 3.67
N SER A 140 -4.72 20.71 3.59
CA SER A 140 -5.96 20.83 4.35
C SER A 140 -6.86 19.60 4.20
N THR A 141 -6.99 19.09 2.97
CA THR A 141 -7.83 17.94 2.64
C THR A 141 -7.21 16.64 3.15
N ILE A 142 -5.89 16.48 2.99
CA ILE A 142 -5.18 15.30 3.49
C ILE A 142 -5.27 15.24 5.02
N ILE A 143 -5.01 16.36 5.70
CA ILE A 143 -5.13 16.48 7.16
C ILE A 143 -6.55 16.09 7.60
N LYS A 144 -7.58 16.63 6.94
CA LYS A 144 -8.98 16.33 7.28
C LYS A 144 -9.31 14.84 7.15
N ILE A 145 -8.88 14.19 6.06
CA ILE A 145 -9.12 12.77 5.83
C ILE A 145 -8.47 11.92 6.93
N PHE A 146 -7.19 12.16 7.22
CA PHE A 146 -6.46 11.34 8.18
C PHE A 146 -6.81 11.66 9.64
N THR A 147 -7.23 12.90 9.93
CA THR A 147 -7.81 13.26 11.23
C THR A 147 -9.09 12.46 11.46
N ALA A 148 -10.00 12.41 10.48
CA ALA A 148 -11.24 11.64 10.61
C ALA A 148 -11.00 10.14 10.82
N ILE A 149 -9.98 9.57 10.16
CA ILE A 149 -9.57 8.17 10.39
C ILE A 149 -9.05 7.99 11.81
N GLY A 150 -8.20 8.92 12.29
CA GLY A 150 -7.67 8.92 13.64
C GLY A 150 -8.77 9.03 14.70
N ASP A 151 -9.66 10.01 14.57
CA ASP A 151 -10.78 10.24 15.48
C ASP A 151 -11.68 9.00 15.58
N TRP A 152 -12.05 8.40 14.44
CA TRP A 152 -12.84 7.17 14.42
C TRP A 152 -12.16 6.01 15.14
N HIS A 153 -10.83 5.90 15.02
CA HIS A 153 -10.07 4.86 15.68
C HIS A 153 -9.95 5.11 17.19
N PHE A 154 -9.56 6.32 17.58
CA PHE A 154 -9.36 6.68 18.98
C PHE A 154 -10.65 6.84 19.78
N ALA A 155 -11.81 6.93 19.12
CA ALA A 155 -13.11 6.84 19.79
C ALA A 155 -13.39 5.47 20.45
N LYS A 156 -12.56 4.44 20.19
CA LYS A 156 -12.74 3.07 20.71
C LYS A 156 -12.03 2.89 22.07
N ASP A 157 -12.50 3.62 23.09
CA ASP A 157 -12.03 3.52 24.48
C ASP A 157 -10.54 3.91 24.70
N TYR A 158 -9.95 4.72 23.82
CA TYR A 158 -8.61 5.28 24.08
C TYR A 158 -8.70 6.41 25.11
N PRO A 159 -7.63 6.64 25.89
CA PRO A 159 -7.59 7.79 26.78
C PRO A 159 -7.78 9.10 26.02
N GLU A 160 -8.50 10.06 26.61
CA GLU A 160 -8.80 11.36 25.99
C GLU A 160 -7.52 12.08 25.53
N LYS A 161 -6.46 12.05 26.35
CA LYS A 161 -5.14 12.60 26.02
C LYS A 161 -4.53 12.04 24.72
N VAL A 162 -4.81 10.78 24.39
CA VAL A 162 -4.36 10.11 23.15
C VAL A 162 -5.28 10.51 22.00
N ALA A 163 -6.60 10.48 22.22
CA ALA A 163 -7.59 10.82 21.20
C ALA A 163 -7.43 12.26 20.67
N LEU A 164 -7.09 13.22 21.53
CA LEU A 164 -6.86 14.62 21.16
C LEU A 164 -5.68 14.83 20.19
N LEU A 165 -4.80 13.83 20.01
CA LEU A 165 -3.63 13.93 19.15
C LEU A 165 -3.89 13.50 17.69
N ALA A 166 -5.09 13.00 17.37
CA ALA A 166 -5.43 12.54 16.02
C ALA A 166 -5.09 13.56 14.93
N ARG A 167 -5.47 14.82 15.15
CA ARG A 167 -5.18 15.93 14.24
C ARG A 167 -3.68 16.23 14.17
N GLY A 168 -3.00 16.28 15.33
CA GLY A 168 -1.56 16.51 15.40
C GLY A 168 -0.75 15.47 14.63
N LEU A 169 -1.15 14.20 14.70
CA LEU A 169 -0.56 13.11 13.91
C LEU A 169 -0.76 13.30 12.41
N ALA A 170 -1.96 13.70 11.98
CA ALA A 170 -2.24 13.95 10.57
C ALA A 170 -1.41 15.12 10.03
N GLU A 171 -1.31 16.22 10.79
CA GLU A 171 -0.48 17.36 10.43
C GLU A 171 1.02 17.01 10.40
N ALA A 172 1.51 16.26 11.40
CA ALA A 172 2.89 15.76 11.45
C ALA A 172 3.21 14.90 10.22
N MET A 173 2.31 13.97 9.86
CA MET A 173 2.48 13.12 8.69
C MET A 173 2.50 13.88 7.38
N VAL A 174 1.63 14.88 7.21
CA VAL A 174 1.61 15.71 6.00
C VAL A 174 2.89 16.52 5.90
N ASN A 175 3.39 17.05 7.02
CA ASN A 175 4.66 17.76 7.08
C ASN A 175 5.83 16.88 6.62
N VAL A 176 6.01 15.71 7.23
CA VAL A 176 7.05 14.74 6.84
C VAL A 176 6.90 14.32 5.38
N TYR A 177 5.67 14.03 4.92
CA TYR A 177 5.40 13.63 3.54
C TYR A 177 5.80 14.70 2.52
N ARG A 178 5.44 15.97 2.77
CA ARG A 178 5.79 17.07 1.85
C ARG A 178 7.28 17.35 1.84
N GLN A 179 7.96 17.26 2.98
CA GLN A 179 9.42 17.38 3.03
C GLN A 179 10.11 16.22 2.31
N ALA A 180 9.67 14.98 2.56
CA ALA A 180 10.19 13.78 1.89
C ALA A 180 10.08 13.88 0.37
N LEU A 181 8.95 14.37 -0.17
CA LEU A 181 8.78 14.58 -1.61
C LEU A 181 9.75 15.60 -2.21
N ARG A 182 10.17 16.61 -1.43
CA ARG A 182 11.09 17.66 -1.89
C ARG A 182 12.55 17.22 -1.82
N VAL A 183 12.91 16.48 -0.76
CA VAL A 183 14.30 16.10 -0.49
C VAL A 183 14.67 14.79 -1.17
N PHE A 184 13.79 13.79 -1.13
CA PHE A 184 14.07 12.44 -1.64
C PHE A 184 13.57 12.27 -3.07
N LEU A 185 14.26 12.92 -4.01
CA LEU A 185 13.90 12.86 -5.43
C LEU A 185 14.33 11.53 -6.06
N PRO A 186 13.48 10.91 -6.90
CA PRO A 186 13.83 9.69 -7.63
C PRO A 186 14.89 10.01 -8.69
N THR A 187 16.05 9.37 -8.58
CA THR A 187 17.11 9.38 -9.61
C THR A 187 17.27 7.98 -10.20
N PRO A 188 17.97 7.78 -11.33
CA PRO A 188 18.23 6.44 -11.85
C PRO A 188 18.86 5.48 -10.82
N ALA A 189 19.73 6.00 -9.94
CA ALA A 189 20.33 5.22 -8.84
C ALA A 189 19.36 5.01 -7.64
N LYS A 190 18.41 5.92 -7.43
CA LYS A 190 17.44 5.93 -6.32
C LYS A 190 16.00 5.87 -6.83
N SER A 191 15.72 5.01 -7.81
CA SER A 191 14.42 4.97 -8.52
C SER A 191 13.23 4.59 -7.62
N HIS A 192 13.50 3.94 -6.50
CA HIS A 192 12.52 3.54 -5.49
C HIS A 192 12.16 4.67 -4.50
N TYR A 193 12.75 5.88 -4.63
CA TYR A 193 12.42 7.07 -3.83
C TYR A 193 11.16 7.72 -4.37
N THR A 194 10.09 6.93 -4.46
CA THR A 194 8.78 7.37 -4.91
C THR A 194 7.83 7.31 -3.74
N PHE A 195 7.24 8.45 -3.40
CA PHE A 195 6.31 8.56 -2.28
C PHE A 195 4.94 9.04 -2.78
N SER A 196 3.90 8.51 -2.18
CA SER A 196 2.52 8.80 -2.55
C SER A 196 1.62 8.84 -1.32
N LEU A 197 0.38 9.28 -1.48
CA LEU A 197 -0.62 9.24 -0.41
C LEU A 197 -0.85 7.83 0.17
N ARG A 198 -0.54 6.77 -0.59
CA ARG A 198 -0.61 5.38 -0.08
C ARG A 198 0.36 5.17 1.08
N ASP A 199 1.45 5.93 1.12
CA ASP A 199 2.45 5.83 2.18
C ASP A 199 1.95 6.44 3.49
N ILE A 200 1.24 7.58 3.44
CA ILE A 200 0.53 8.11 4.60
C ILE A 200 -0.53 7.10 5.09
N THR A 201 -1.29 6.50 4.17
CA THR A 201 -2.26 5.44 4.52
C THR A 201 -1.60 4.26 5.22
N ARG A 202 -0.42 3.82 4.80
CA ARG A 202 0.31 2.72 5.44
C ARG A 202 0.79 3.05 6.85
N VAL A 203 1.15 4.31 7.12
CA VAL A 203 1.51 4.73 8.49
C VAL A 203 0.28 4.66 9.39
N PHE A 204 -0.84 5.24 8.97
CA PHE A 204 -2.09 5.19 9.73
C PHE A 204 -2.63 3.76 9.89
N GLN A 205 -2.48 2.91 8.87
CA GLN A 205 -2.83 1.49 8.99
C GLN A 205 -2.04 0.78 10.08
N GLY A 206 -0.76 1.10 10.25
CA GLY A 206 0.07 0.56 11.33
C GLY A 206 -0.35 1.06 12.71
N ILE A 207 -0.65 2.36 12.82
CA ILE A 207 -1.14 2.96 14.08
C ILE A 207 -2.44 2.27 14.53
N VAL A 208 -3.34 1.99 13.58
CA VAL A 208 -4.65 1.36 13.85
C VAL A 208 -4.54 -0.10 14.32
N LEU A 209 -3.39 -0.75 14.19
CA LEU A 209 -3.18 -2.13 14.67
C LEU A 209 -3.07 -2.23 16.20
N VAL A 210 -2.67 -1.14 16.89
CA VAL A 210 -2.47 -1.17 18.35
C VAL A 210 -3.79 -0.85 19.06
N PRO A 211 -4.35 -1.76 19.87
CA PRO A 211 -5.62 -1.53 20.56
C PRO A 211 -5.48 -0.59 21.76
N ALA A 212 -6.58 0.05 22.16
CA ALA A 212 -6.64 1.00 23.28
C ALA A 212 -5.98 0.48 24.56
N LYS A 213 -6.24 -0.78 24.93
CA LYS A 213 -5.66 -1.43 26.13
C LYS A 213 -4.13 -1.38 26.18
N ARG A 214 -3.46 -1.34 25.03
CA ARG A 214 -2.00 -1.31 24.94
C ARG A 214 -1.45 0.10 24.70
N LEU A 215 -2.29 1.09 24.41
CA LEU A 215 -1.90 2.46 24.11
C LEU A 215 -2.51 3.45 25.12
N GLN A 216 -1.88 3.55 26.29
CA GLN A 216 -2.35 4.38 27.41
C GLN A 216 -1.59 5.71 27.55
N GLU A 217 -0.45 5.84 26.90
CA GLU A 217 0.49 6.96 27.02
C GLU A 217 0.64 7.70 25.70
N VAL A 218 0.82 9.02 25.79
CA VAL A 218 1.03 9.90 24.63
C VAL A 218 2.41 9.65 24.02
N GLU A 219 3.39 9.41 24.88
CA GLU A 219 4.77 9.07 24.56
C GLU A 219 4.83 7.78 23.73
N LYS A 220 4.07 6.75 24.12
CA LYS A 220 3.95 5.49 23.37
C LYS A 220 3.33 5.71 21.99
N LEU A 221 2.35 6.61 21.87
CA LEU A 221 1.77 6.96 20.56
C LEU A 221 2.79 7.68 19.68
N GLY A 222 3.61 8.58 20.25
CA GLY A 222 4.71 9.23 19.52
C GLY A 222 5.74 8.23 19.01
N ARG A 223 6.15 7.27 19.85
CA ARG A 223 7.04 6.18 19.44
C ARG A 223 6.43 5.33 18.33
N LEU A 224 5.16 4.94 18.46
CA LEU A 224 4.44 4.20 17.42
C LEU A 224 4.39 4.96 16.10
N TRP A 225 4.06 6.25 16.14
CA TRP A 225 4.03 7.12 14.95
C TRP A 225 5.41 7.22 14.29
N ALA A 226 6.47 7.43 15.07
CA ALA A 226 7.83 7.51 14.56
C ALA A 226 8.28 6.16 13.96
N HIS A 227 7.98 5.05 14.64
CA HIS A 227 8.23 3.69 14.14
C HIS A 227 7.56 3.46 12.78
N GLU A 228 6.25 3.71 12.69
CA GLU A 228 5.49 3.50 11.47
C GLU A 228 5.97 4.39 10.32
N THR A 229 6.35 5.63 10.62
CA THR A 229 6.96 6.55 9.65
C THR A 229 8.30 6.01 9.15
N TYR A 230 9.15 5.50 10.04
CA TYR A 230 10.40 4.86 9.66
C TYR A 230 10.17 3.63 8.77
N ARG A 231 9.29 2.71 9.16
CA ARG A 231 9.03 1.50 8.36
C ARG A 231 8.52 1.81 6.95
N VAL A 232 7.84 2.94 6.75
CA VAL A 232 7.32 3.34 5.44
C VAL A 232 8.34 4.13 4.60
N PHE A 233 9.06 5.06 5.21
CA PHE A 233 9.97 5.98 4.51
C PHE A 233 11.44 5.54 4.64
N TYR A 234 11.92 5.34 5.88
CA TYR A 234 13.32 5.02 6.17
C TYR A 234 13.80 3.75 5.48
N ASP A 235 12.98 2.70 5.44
CA ASP A 235 13.37 1.41 4.86
C ASP A 235 13.64 1.47 3.34
N ARG A 236 13.29 2.58 2.67
CA ARG A 236 13.65 2.86 1.27
C ARG A 236 14.96 3.63 1.13
N LEU A 237 15.46 4.25 2.20
CA LEU A 237 16.63 5.13 2.15
C LEU A 237 17.94 4.33 2.21
N ILE A 238 18.89 4.74 1.37
CA ILE A 238 20.17 4.05 1.17
C ILE A 238 21.28 4.85 1.86
N GLU A 239 21.35 6.15 1.61
CA GLU A 239 22.43 7.00 2.10
C GLU A 239 22.18 7.44 3.54
N LYS A 240 23.27 7.52 4.32
CA LYS A 240 23.21 8.01 5.70
C LYS A 240 22.66 9.44 5.78
N ARG A 241 23.04 10.31 4.85
CA ARG A 241 22.55 11.70 4.79
C ARG A 241 21.04 11.78 4.65
N ASP A 242 20.45 10.93 3.80
CA ASP A 242 19.00 10.89 3.59
C ASP A 242 18.30 10.39 4.86
N ARG A 243 18.90 9.42 5.56
CA ARG A 243 18.40 8.87 6.83
C ARG A 243 18.45 9.89 7.96
N ASP A 244 19.56 10.61 8.10
CA ASP A 244 19.73 11.70 9.07
C ASP A 244 18.71 12.82 8.78
N ALA A 245 18.49 13.16 7.50
CA ALA A 245 17.48 14.13 7.11
C ALA A 245 16.05 13.68 7.47
N LEU A 246 15.73 12.39 7.33
CA LEU A 246 14.44 11.86 7.76
C LEU A 246 14.27 11.92 9.28
N LEU A 247 15.33 11.61 10.05
CA LEU A 247 15.32 11.75 11.52
C LEU A 247 14.96 13.19 11.92
N ASP A 248 15.63 14.17 11.31
CA ASP A 248 15.35 15.58 11.56
C ASP A 248 13.90 15.97 11.20
N MET A 249 13.38 15.48 10.07
CA MET A 249 11.98 15.72 9.68
C MET A 249 11.00 15.15 10.72
N VAL A 250 11.23 13.93 11.18
CA VAL A 250 10.37 13.23 12.15
C VAL A 250 10.42 13.91 13.51
N SER A 251 11.62 14.22 14.02
CA SER A 251 11.80 14.91 15.30
C SER A 251 11.18 16.30 15.31
N ASN A 252 11.36 17.07 14.22
CA ASN A 252 10.74 18.39 14.08
C ASN A 252 9.21 18.29 14.00
N ALA A 253 8.66 17.39 13.19
CA ALA A 253 7.22 17.22 13.05
C ALA A 253 6.56 16.74 14.36
N CYS A 254 7.22 15.87 15.13
CA CYS A 254 6.77 15.47 16.46
C CYS A 254 6.66 16.69 17.39
N LYS A 255 7.74 17.48 17.46
CA LYS A 255 7.82 18.66 18.31
C LYS A 255 6.80 19.74 17.93
N THR A 256 6.60 20.01 16.64
CA THR A 256 5.72 21.10 16.19
C THR A 256 4.24 20.72 16.17
N ASN A 257 3.91 19.50 15.70
CA ASN A 257 2.52 19.12 15.43
C ASN A 257 1.92 18.21 16.51
N ILE A 258 2.72 17.32 17.10
CA ILE A 258 2.27 16.47 18.24
C ILE A 258 2.50 17.20 19.58
N ARG A 259 3.35 18.25 19.58
CA ARG A 259 3.60 19.19 20.68
C ARG A 259 4.39 18.61 21.87
N PHE A 260 5.20 17.59 21.61
CA PHE A 260 6.22 17.16 22.56
C PHE A 260 7.49 16.70 21.82
N PRO A 261 8.68 16.85 22.42
CA PRO A 261 9.93 16.41 21.80
C PRO A 261 9.99 14.89 21.71
N LEU A 262 10.50 14.35 20.60
CA LEU A 262 10.62 12.91 20.44
C LEU A 262 11.52 12.31 21.53
N GLU A 263 12.51 13.06 21.99
CA GLU A 263 13.39 12.74 23.13
C GLU A 263 12.60 12.37 24.38
N GLN A 264 11.52 13.10 24.70
CA GLN A 264 10.67 12.78 25.84
C GLN A 264 9.98 11.42 25.67
N ALA A 265 9.64 11.04 24.44
CA ALA A 265 9.07 9.72 24.16
C ALA A 265 10.07 8.59 24.40
N PHE A 266 11.37 8.85 24.28
CA PHE A 266 12.45 7.86 24.42
C PHE A 266 13.19 7.94 25.76
N ALA A 267 12.82 8.86 26.65
CA ALA A 267 13.52 9.11 27.92
C ALA A 267 13.76 7.83 28.74
N ASP A 268 12.75 6.94 28.84
CA ASP A 268 12.84 5.69 29.60
C ASP A 268 13.59 4.56 28.88
N ARG A 269 13.99 4.78 27.63
CA ARG A 269 14.66 3.78 26.76
C ARG A 269 16.12 4.12 26.46
N MET A 270 16.52 5.37 26.67
CA MET A 270 17.87 5.84 26.43
C MET A 270 18.69 5.72 27.70
N ALA A 271 19.96 5.32 27.56
CA ALA A 271 20.90 5.27 28.69
C ALA A 271 21.16 6.66 29.29
N ASP A 272 21.12 7.70 28.44
CA ASP A 272 21.17 9.10 28.83
C ASP A 272 19.88 9.80 28.37
N PRO A 273 18.95 10.11 29.29
CA PRO A 273 17.69 10.81 28.97
C PRO A 273 17.88 12.23 28.41
N SER A 274 19.07 12.81 28.51
CA SER A 274 19.39 14.14 27.98
C SER A 274 20.01 14.11 26.58
N ALA A 275 20.36 12.92 26.08
CA ALA A 275 20.91 12.75 24.75
C ALA A 275 19.83 12.96 23.68
N LYS A 276 20.26 13.38 22.49
CA LYS A 276 19.37 13.47 21.32
C LYS A 276 19.04 12.06 20.83
N VAL A 277 17.80 11.86 20.41
CA VAL A 277 17.38 10.62 19.74
C VAL A 277 18.23 10.42 18.50
N SER A 278 18.86 9.27 18.41
CA SER A 278 19.67 8.87 17.27
C SER A 278 18.91 7.95 16.33
N ASP A 279 19.46 7.74 15.13
CA ASP A 279 18.93 6.77 14.19
C ASP A 279 18.90 5.33 14.77
N ASP A 280 19.89 5.00 15.60
CA ASP A 280 19.99 3.68 16.22
C ASP A 280 18.88 3.45 17.26
N ASP A 281 18.40 4.49 17.94
CA ASP A 281 17.28 4.41 18.90
C ASP A 281 15.97 4.06 18.20
N LEU A 282 15.68 4.70 17.06
CA LEU A 282 14.52 4.40 16.23
C LEU A 282 14.65 3.04 15.52
N ARG A 283 15.87 2.61 15.22
CA ARG A 283 16.14 1.27 14.69
C ARG A 283 15.99 0.18 15.77
N ASN A 284 16.25 0.51 17.03
CA ASN A 284 16.03 -0.35 18.20
C ASN A 284 14.56 -0.42 18.62
N LEU A 285 13.69 0.44 18.07
CA LEU A 285 12.27 0.41 18.31
C LEU A 285 11.60 -0.65 17.44
N PHE A 286 11.06 -1.70 18.08
CA PHE A 286 10.36 -2.78 17.40
C PHE A 286 8.89 -2.83 17.82
N TYR A 287 8.02 -3.09 16.85
CA TYR A 287 6.61 -3.39 17.08
C TYR A 287 6.22 -4.66 16.33
N GLY A 288 5.44 -5.52 16.96
CA GLY A 288 5.06 -6.81 16.42
C GLY A 288 3.93 -7.47 17.18
N ASN A 289 3.29 -8.47 16.57
CA ASN A 289 2.25 -9.28 17.22
C ASN A 289 2.76 -10.63 17.72
N TYR A 290 4.06 -10.83 17.71
CA TYR A 290 4.70 -12.10 18.05
C TYR A 290 5.14 -12.18 19.51
N LEU A 291 4.84 -11.15 20.33
CA LEU A 291 5.27 -11.04 21.73
C LEU A 291 4.76 -12.17 22.63
N GLU A 292 3.51 -12.61 22.41
CA GLU A 292 2.84 -13.65 23.17
C GLU A 292 2.53 -14.83 22.22
N PRO A 293 3.31 -15.93 22.24
CA PRO A 293 3.14 -17.06 21.31
C PRO A 293 1.76 -17.71 21.37
N ASP A 294 1.23 -17.88 22.58
CA ASP A 294 -0.01 -18.59 22.88
C ASP A 294 -1.26 -17.70 22.86
N ALA A 295 -1.11 -16.39 22.62
CA ALA A 295 -2.24 -15.47 22.59
C ALA A 295 -3.11 -15.67 21.35
N ASP A 296 -4.43 -15.71 21.54
CA ASP A 296 -5.42 -15.66 20.48
C ASP A 296 -6.54 -14.66 20.84
N PRO A 297 -6.66 -13.50 20.16
CA PRO A 297 -5.84 -13.06 19.03
C PRO A 297 -4.46 -12.52 19.45
N LYS A 298 -3.47 -12.67 18.56
CA LYS A 298 -2.15 -12.02 18.69
C LYS A 298 -2.26 -10.51 18.51
N ILE A 299 -1.76 -9.74 19.48
CA ILE A 299 -1.90 -8.28 19.52
C ILE A 299 -0.60 -7.60 19.06
N TYR A 300 -0.71 -6.67 18.11
CA TYR A 300 0.41 -5.82 17.69
C TYR A 300 0.75 -4.81 18.80
N ASP A 301 1.96 -4.88 19.33
CA ASP A 301 2.40 -3.98 20.40
C ASP A 301 3.93 -3.73 20.35
N GLU A 302 4.36 -2.76 21.15
CA GLU A 302 5.74 -2.36 21.35
C GLU A 302 6.57 -3.45 22.03
N VAL A 303 7.79 -3.69 21.54
CA VAL A 303 8.76 -4.58 22.17
C VAL A 303 9.59 -3.78 23.19
N GLU A 304 9.59 -4.22 24.45
CA GLU A 304 10.32 -3.55 25.54
C GLU A 304 11.83 -3.81 25.54
N SER A 305 12.24 -5.05 25.22
CA SER A 305 13.63 -5.48 25.32
C SER A 305 14.04 -6.31 24.11
N TYR A 306 15.16 -5.93 23.51
CA TYR A 306 15.77 -6.67 22.41
C TYR A 306 16.20 -8.08 22.83
N ASP A 307 16.75 -8.26 24.04
CA ASP A 307 17.18 -9.58 24.52
C ASP A 307 15.99 -10.55 24.67
N LYS A 308 14.83 -10.03 25.11
CA LYS A 308 13.59 -10.83 25.15
C LYS A 308 13.14 -11.19 23.74
N LEU A 309 13.22 -10.25 22.80
CA LEU A 309 12.88 -10.47 21.40
C LEU A 309 13.77 -11.52 20.74
N GLU A 310 15.08 -11.47 20.96
CA GLU A 310 16.03 -12.43 20.40
C GLU A 310 15.74 -13.85 20.88
N LYS A 311 15.55 -14.04 22.19
CA LYS A 311 15.17 -15.34 22.78
C LYS A 311 13.86 -15.86 22.19
N LEU A 312 12.88 -14.98 22.01
CA LEU A 312 11.58 -15.31 21.44
C LEU A 312 11.68 -15.72 19.96
N MET A 313 12.54 -15.06 19.18
CA MET A 313 12.81 -15.44 17.79
C MET A 313 13.49 -16.80 17.69
N HIS A 314 14.43 -17.11 18.59
CA HIS A 314 15.01 -18.44 18.69
C HIS A 314 13.97 -19.51 19.04
N TYR A 315 13.04 -19.20 19.95
CA TYR A 315 11.92 -20.08 20.25
C TYR A 315 11.07 -20.37 19.01
N TYR A 316 10.64 -19.34 18.27
CA TYR A 316 9.86 -19.52 17.04
C TYR A 316 10.61 -20.31 15.95
N LEU A 317 11.92 -20.10 15.81
CA LEU A 317 12.73 -20.87 14.85
C LEU A 317 12.78 -22.35 15.22
N ARG A 318 12.96 -22.66 16.52
CA ARG A 318 12.96 -24.04 17.02
C ARG A 318 11.60 -24.70 16.84
N ASP A 319 10.53 -24.00 17.17
CA ASP A 319 9.16 -24.46 17.01
C ASP A 319 8.86 -24.77 15.52
N TYR A 320 9.17 -23.83 14.63
CA TYR A 320 9.05 -24.04 13.18
C TYR A 320 9.83 -25.28 12.70
N ASN A 321 11.08 -25.44 13.13
CA ASN A 321 11.92 -26.57 12.73
C ASN A 321 11.42 -27.92 13.27
N THR A 322 10.62 -27.92 14.34
CA THR A 322 10.04 -29.14 14.91
C THR A 322 8.92 -29.70 14.02
N PHE A 323 8.12 -28.82 13.40
CA PHE A 323 6.97 -29.22 12.57
C PHE A 323 7.22 -29.11 11.06
N SER A 324 8.29 -28.48 10.62
CA SER A 324 8.59 -28.27 9.20
C SER A 324 9.36 -29.44 8.59
N HIS A 325 8.88 -29.95 7.45
CA HIS A 325 9.63 -30.90 6.61
C HIS A 325 10.90 -30.29 5.97
N THR A 326 11.02 -28.96 5.96
CA THR A 326 12.21 -28.25 5.49
C THR A 326 12.73 -27.34 6.61
N PRO A 327 13.60 -27.87 7.49
CA PRO A 327 14.16 -27.08 8.57
C PRO A 327 15.01 -25.94 8.04
N MET A 328 15.00 -24.81 8.75
CA MET A 328 15.79 -23.63 8.43
C MET A 328 16.95 -23.52 9.42
N ASP A 329 18.16 -23.53 8.89
CA ASP A 329 19.36 -23.20 9.66
C ASP A 329 19.64 -21.69 9.52
N LEU A 330 18.91 -20.89 10.31
CA LEU A 330 19.02 -19.44 10.29
C LEU A 330 19.77 -18.96 11.52
N VAL A 331 20.92 -18.33 11.31
CA VAL A 331 21.58 -17.57 12.38
C VAL A 331 20.82 -16.27 12.59
N LEU A 332 20.21 -16.12 13.78
CA LEU A 332 19.42 -14.95 14.15
C LEU A 332 20.30 -13.83 14.70
N PHE A 333 21.01 -13.12 13.83
CA PHE A 333 21.64 -11.85 14.19
C PHE A 333 20.64 -10.70 14.08
N ARG A 334 20.95 -9.55 14.71
CA ARG A 334 20.07 -8.37 14.77
C ARG A 334 19.39 -7.99 13.46
N PHE A 335 20.16 -7.95 12.37
CA PHE A 335 19.61 -7.62 11.05
C PHE A 335 18.58 -8.65 10.56
N ALA A 336 18.75 -9.95 10.86
CA ALA A 336 17.74 -10.96 10.55
C ALA A 336 16.44 -10.72 11.34
N ILE A 337 16.54 -10.41 12.63
CA ILE A 337 15.38 -10.09 13.49
C ILE A 337 14.65 -8.83 12.98
N GLU A 338 15.39 -7.80 12.56
CA GLU A 338 14.79 -6.62 11.92
C GLU A 338 14.00 -6.99 10.67
N HIS A 339 14.51 -7.89 9.82
CA HIS A 339 13.79 -8.34 8.62
C HIS A 339 12.54 -9.13 8.96
N ILE A 340 12.63 -10.06 9.91
CA ILE A 340 11.48 -10.85 10.40
C ILE A 340 10.39 -9.90 10.90
N SER A 341 10.77 -8.89 11.70
CA SER A 341 9.85 -7.90 12.25
C SER A 341 9.17 -7.07 11.16
N ARG A 342 9.93 -6.59 10.17
CA ARG A 342 9.40 -5.83 9.02
C ARG A 342 8.41 -6.67 8.20
N VAL A 343 8.75 -7.93 7.93
CA VAL A 343 7.89 -8.85 7.17
C VAL A 343 6.62 -9.14 7.97
N SER A 344 6.73 -9.44 9.26
CA SER A 344 5.58 -9.66 10.14
C SER A 344 4.62 -8.47 10.13
N ARG A 345 5.14 -7.23 10.26
CA ARG A 345 4.33 -6.01 10.15
C ARG A 345 3.57 -5.94 8.83
N VAL A 346 4.23 -6.17 7.69
CA VAL A 346 3.57 -6.05 6.38
C VAL A 346 2.53 -7.13 6.17
N LEU A 347 2.75 -8.36 6.66
CA LEU A 347 1.77 -9.44 6.56
C LEU A 347 0.49 -9.20 7.38
N GLN A 348 0.58 -8.39 8.45
CA GLN A 348 -0.59 -8.00 9.24
C GLN A 348 -1.44 -6.92 8.55
N MET A 349 -0.89 -6.22 7.56
CA MET A 349 -1.62 -5.18 6.84
C MET A 349 -2.56 -5.78 5.80
N PRO A 350 -3.79 -5.26 5.66
CA PRO A 350 -4.71 -5.74 4.64
C PRO A 350 -4.13 -5.48 3.25
N ARG A 351 -4.01 -6.55 2.45
CA ARG A 351 -3.37 -6.51 1.12
C ARG A 351 -1.90 -6.05 1.18
N GLY A 352 -1.22 -6.31 2.30
CA GLY A 352 0.19 -6.01 2.47
C GLY A 352 1.07 -6.89 1.58
N ASN A 353 1.98 -6.24 0.85
CA ASN A 353 3.01 -6.91 0.06
C ASN A 353 4.35 -6.22 0.29
N MET A 354 5.43 -7.00 0.27
CA MET A 354 6.79 -6.50 0.44
C MET A 354 7.68 -6.99 -0.70
N LEU A 355 8.38 -6.05 -1.34
CA LEU A 355 9.48 -6.36 -2.24
C LEU A 355 10.79 -6.22 -1.45
N MET A 356 11.54 -7.31 -1.33
CA MET A 356 12.85 -7.30 -0.68
C MET A 356 13.96 -7.27 -1.74
N VAL A 357 14.74 -6.19 -1.76
CA VAL A 357 15.83 -5.99 -2.72
C VAL A 357 17.18 -6.09 -2.01
N GLY A 358 18.02 -7.04 -2.43
CA GLY A 358 19.40 -7.16 -1.92
C GLY A 358 20.22 -8.17 -2.72
N MET A 359 21.52 -8.23 -2.41
CA MET A 359 22.45 -9.18 -3.04
C MET A 359 22.02 -10.63 -2.81
N GLY A 360 22.22 -11.48 -3.82
CA GLY A 360 22.02 -12.93 -3.69
C GLY A 360 22.86 -13.50 -2.53
N GLY A 361 22.29 -14.42 -1.76
CA GLY A 361 22.96 -14.99 -0.57
C GLY A 361 22.84 -14.15 0.71
N SER A 362 22.26 -12.94 0.67
CA SER A 362 22.01 -12.11 1.87
C SER A 362 20.93 -12.65 2.83
N GLY A 363 20.50 -13.89 2.64
CA GLY A 363 19.56 -14.58 3.52
C GLY A 363 18.12 -14.12 3.44
N ARG A 364 17.74 -13.10 2.67
CA ARG A 364 16.39 -12.47 2.70
C ARG A 364 15.19 -13.41 2.50
N ARG A 365 15.36 -14.56 1.83
CA ARG A 365 14.30 -15.55 1.61
C ARG A 365 13.88 -16.26 2.90
N SER A 366 14.84 -16.62 3.75
CA SER A 366 14.60 -17.47 4.93
C SER A 366 13.83 -16.72 6.05
N PRO A 367 14.16 -15.46 6.40
CA PRO A 367 13.40 -14.61 7.31
C PRO A 367 11.94 -14.37 6.94
N CYS A 368 11.53 -14.61 5.68
CA CYS A 368 10.12 -14.45 5.30
C CYS A 368 9.24 -15.62 5.71
N ARG A 369 9.80 -16.82 5.87
CA ARG A 369 9.03 -18.03 6.18
C ARG A 369 8.56 -18.05 7.64
N LEU A 370 9.40 -17.56 8.55
CA LEU A 370 9.08 -17.51 9.99
C LEU A 370 7.84 -16.64 10.28
N PRO A 371 7.75 -15.36 9.86
CA PRO A 371 6.55 -14.55 10.00
C PRO A 371 5.31 -15.12 9.35
N ALA A 372 5.46 -15.75 8.16
CA ALA A 372 4.33 -16.35 7.46
C ALA A 372 3.73 -17.51 8.28
N SER A 373 4.58 -18.39 8.82
CA SER A 373 4.14 -19.49 9.68
C SER A 373 3.47 -19.01 10.96
N THR A 374 4.04 -18.00 11.63
CA THR A 374 3.50 -17.45 12.89
C THR A 374 2.24 -16.62 12.71
N GLY A 375 2.08 -15.98 11.55
CA GLY A 375 0.89 -15.21 11.16
C GLY A 375 -0.23 -16.05 10.52
N ARG A 376 -0.11 -17.39 10.49
CA ARG A 376 -1.04 -18.32 9.79
C ARG A 376 -1.23 -17.99 8.30
N CYS A 377 -0.26 -17.33 7.67
CA CYS A 377 -0.23 -17.13 6.23
C CYS A 377 0.48 -18.33 5.60
N ARG A 378 -0.24 -19.15 4.81
CA ARG A 378 0.41 -20.26 4.10
C ARG A 378 1.42 -19.70 3.08
N PRO A 379 2.70 -20.11 3.14
CA PRO A 379 3.65 -19.75 2.09
C PRO A 379 3.21 -20.43 0.79
N THR A 380 2.93 -19.63 -0.24
CA THR A 380 2.71 -20.09 -1.62
C THR A 380 4.01 -20.24 -2.36
#